data_AF-G2NII0-F1
#
_entry.id   AF-G2NII0-F1
#
_cell.length_a   1.000
_cell.length_b   1.000
_cell.length_c   1.000
_cell.angle_alpha   90.00
_cell.angle_beta   90.00
_cell.angle_gamma   90.00
#
_symmetry.space_group_name_H-M   'P 1'
#
loop_
_entity.id
_entity.type
_entity.pdbx_description
1 polymer ?
#
loop_
_entity_poly.entity_id
_entity_poly.type
_entity_poly.pdbx_seq_one_letter_code
_entity_poly.pdbx_strand_id
1 'polypeptide(L)' 'MMTATERRKEAADRVRAAEDAVARLRAGLASVGVKLPSLRLDPASCAGNEPDPLVDLGRCSIETALRLSAQLEAKAPHDS' A
#
# COMPACT_ATOMS: atom_id res chain seq x y z
N MET A 1 -14.89 27.19 6.03
CA MET A 1 -13.42 27.10 5.96
C MET A 1 -12.96 26.19 7.09
N MET A 2 -12.21 25.13 6.79
CA MET A 2 -11.67 24.26 7.84
C MET A 2 -10.60 24.99 8.66
N THR A 3 -10.52 24.64 9.94
CA THR A 3 -9.46 25.16 10.81
C THR A 3 -8.13 24.49 10.51
N ALA A 4 -7.02 25.03 11.03
CA ALA A 4 -5.73 24.37 10.94
C ALA A 4 -5.70 23.00 11.64
N THR A 5 -6.46 22.86 12.74
CA THR A 5 -6.58 21.60 13.49
C THR A 5 -7.34 20.54 12.71
N GLU A 6 -8.47 20.89 12.09
CA GLU A 6 -9.24 19.94 11.27
C GLU A 6 -8.40 19.41 10.10
N ARG A 7 -7.69 20.29 9.38
CA ARG A 7 -6.80 19.88 8.28
C ARG A 7 -5.69 18.94 8.76
N ARG A 8 -5.09 19.22 9.92
CA ARG A 8 -4.06 18.34 10.49
C ARG A 8 -4.63 16.97 10.88
N LYS A 9 -5.85 16.93 11.40
CA LYS A 9 -6.53 15.67 11.75
C LYS A 9 -6.81 14.84 10.50
N GLU A 10 -7.40 15.45 9.47
CA GLU A 10 -7.65 14.77 8.20
C GLU A 10 -6.37 14.25 7.54
N ALA A 11 -5.29 15.03 7.56
CA ALA A 11 -3.98 14.60 7.08
C ALA A 11 -3.46 13.38 7.85
N ALA A 12 -3.58 13.37 9.19
CA ALA A 12 -3.17 12.24 10.02
C ALA A 12 -4.04 11.00 9.76
N ASP A 13 -5.35 11.18 9.55
CA ASP A 13 -6.28 10.09 9.27
C ASP A 13 -5.98 9.44 7.91
N ARG A 14 -5.59 10.22 6.89
CA ARG A 14 -5.13 9.68 5.59
C ARG A 14 -3.87 8.83 5.73
N VAL A 15 -2.87 9.32 6.47
CA VAL A 15 -1.63 8.56 6.70
C VAL A 15 -1.93 7.26 7.44
N ARG A 16 -2.77 7.30 8.49
CA ARG A 16 -3.19 6.09 9.23
C ARG A 16 -3.91 5.08 8.35
N ALA A 17 -4.84 5.55 7.50
CA ALA A 17 -5.53 4.66 6.56
C ALA A 17 -4.57 3.98 5.58
N ALA A 18 -3.52 4.71 5.15
CA ALA A 18 -2.49 4.16 4.29
C ALA A 18 -1.59 3.14 5.02
N GLU A 19 -1.24 3.39 6.29
CA GLU A 19 -0.52 2.42 7.15
C GLU A 19 -1.31 1.11 7.31
N ASP A 20 -2.62 1.22 7.56
CA ASP A 20 -3.52 0.06 7.65
C ASP A 20 -3.58 -0.71 6.32
N ALA A 21 -3.63 -0.01 5.19
CA ALA A 21 -3.59 -0.63 3.87
C ALA A 21 -2.27 -1.40 3.63
N VAL A 22 -1.13 -0.82 4.01
CA VAL A 22 0.19 -1.49 3.93
C VAL A 22 0.23 -2.72 4.82
N ALA A 23 -0.29 -2.66 6.04
CA ALA A 23 -0.36 -3.80 6.96
C ALA A 23 -1.21 -4.94 6.39
N ARG A 24 -2.38 -4.62 5.82
CA ARG A 24 -3.27 -5.59 5.16
C ARG A 24 -2.59 -6.23 3.95
N LEU A 25 -1.96 -5.43 3.09
CA LEU A 25 -1.23 -5.94 1.93
C LEU A 25 -0.08 -6.86 2.37
N ARG A 26 0.69 -6.48 3.38
CA ARG A 26 1.77 -7.31 3.94
C ARG A 26 1.24 -8.66 4.44
N ALA A 27 0.11 -8.66 5.17
CA ALA A 27 -0.50 -9.89 5.67
C ALA A 27 -1.01 -10.78 4.53
N GLY A 28 -1.64 -10.20 3.51
CA GLY A 28 -2.12 -10.94 2.33
C GLY A 28 -1.00 -11.53 1.49
N LEU A 29 0.12 -10.81 1.32
CA LEU A 29 1.30 -11.35 0.65
C LEU A 29 1.93 -12.50 1.44
N ALA A 30 2.04 -12.34 2.76
CA ALA A 30 2.61 -13.36 3.62
C ALA A 30 1.77 -14.66 3.62
N SER A 31 0.44 -14.57 3.55
CA SER A 31 -0.44 -15.76 3.53
C SER A 31 -0.26 -16.61 2.27
N VAL A 32 0.22 -16.03 1.16
CA VAL A 32 0.56 -16.73 -0.08
C VAL A 32 2.07 -17.01 -0.24
N GLY A 33 2.85 -16.80 0.84
CA GLY A 33 4.29 -17.07 0.87
C GLY A 33 5.16 -16.03 0.16
N VAL A 34 4.62 -14.86 -0.17
CA VAL A 34 5.37 -13.73 -0.76
C VAL A 34 5.82 -12.78 0.34
N LYS A 35 7.09 -12.35 0.29
CA LYS A 35 7.64 -11.32 1.19
C LYS A 35 8.19 -10.16 0.38
N LEU A 36 7.72 -8.95 0.68
CA LEU A 36 8.28 -7.68 0.18
C LEU A 36 8.85 -6.89 1.36
N PRO A 37 10.13 -7.07 1.70
CA PRO A 37 10.76 -6.36 2.82
C PRO A 37 10.74 -4.83 2.65
N SER A 38 10.78 -4.37 1.40
CA SER A 38 10.74 -2.95 1.03
C SER A 38 9.35 -2.31 1.13
N LEU A 39 8.28 -3.10 1.28
CA LEU A 39 6.90 -2.60 1.26
C LEU A 39 6.66 -1.60 2.39
N ARG A 40 6.39 -0.34 2.04
CA ARG A 40 6.18 0.75 3.00
C ARG A 40 5.37 1.88 2.35
N LEU A 41 5.05 2.91 3.11
CA LEU A 41 4.62 4.18 2.52
C LEU A 41 5.83 4.95 1.99
N ASP A 42 5.66 5.62 0.86
CA ASP A 42 6.63 6.60 0.38
C ASP A 42 6.66 7.80 1.35
N PRO A 43 7.79 8.10 2.01
CA PRO A 43 7.84 9.15 3.02
C PRO A 43 7.52 10.55 2.48
N ALA A 44 7.86 10.83 1.22
CA ALA A 44 7.63 12.15 0.62
C ALA A 44 6.14 12.42 0.41
N SER A 45 5.39 11.40 0.00
CA SER A 45 3.94 11.45 -0.18
C SER A 45 3.14 11.67 1.11
N CYS A 46 3.74 11.35 2.26
CA CYS A 46 3.13 11.53 3.59
C CYS A 46 3.36 12.93 4.19
N ALA A 47 4.18 13.76 3.54
CA ALA A 47 4.50 15.10 4.02
C ALA A 47 3.48 16.15 3.56
N GLY A 48 3.45 17.30 4.24
CA GLY A 48 2.63 18.45 3.86
C GLY A 48 1.28 18.54 4.58
N ASN A 49 0.49 19.54 4.19
CA ASN A 49 -0.80 19.85 4.82
C ASN A 49 -1.95 18.99 4.28
N GLU A 50 -1.79 18.46 3.06
CA GLU A 50 -2.77 17.61 2.38
C GLU A 50 -2.00 16.44 1.77
N PRO A 51 -1.58 15.46 2.60
CA PRO A 51 -0.82 14.32 2.10
C PRO A 51 -1.68 13.46 1.18
N ASP A 52 -1.01 12.84 0.22
CA ASP A 52 -1.56 11.80 -0.66
C ASP A 52 -0.66 10.56 -0.57
N PRO A 53 -0.78 9.76 0.51
CA PRO A 53 0.17 8.70 0.80
C PRO A 53 0.21 7.63 -0.30
N LEU A 54 1.40 7.39 -0.84
CA LEU A 54 1.67 6.36 -1.84
C LEU A 54 2.31 5.15 -1.18
N VAL A 55 2.00 3.97 -1.70
CA VAL A 55 2.64 2.72 -1.28
C VAL A 55 3.86 2.46 -2.16
N ASP A 56 5.05 2.41 -1.56
CA ASP A 56 6.27 1.94 -2.22
C ASP A 56 6.35 0.42 -2.08
N LEU A 57 6.19 -0.29 -3.21
CA LEU A 57 6.31 -1.74 -3.31
C LEU A 57 7.78 -2.20 -3.30
N GLY A 58 8.69 -1.37 -3.78
CA GLY A 58 10.10 -1.67 -4.03
C GLY A 58 10.34 -2.72 -5.11
N ARG A 59 11.47 -3.43 -5.02
CA ARG A 59 11.88 -4.46 -5.97
C ARG A 59 11.53 -5.84 -5.42
N CYS A 60 11.13 -6.76 -6.31
CA CYS A 60 10.91 -8.15 -5.98
C CYS A 60 11.80 -9.07 -6.84
N SER A 61 12.00 -10.32 -6.40
CA SER A 61 12.67 -11.33 -7.21
C SER A 61 11.77 -11.80 -8.35
N ILE A 62 12.36 -12.35 -9.42
CA ILE A 62 11.59 -12.95 -10.54
C ILE A 62 10.62 -14.02 -10.02
N GLU A 63 11.06 -14.88 -9.09
CA GLU A 63 10.20 -15.87 -8.44
C GLU A 63 8.99 -15.23 -7.77
N THR A 64 9.20 -14.13 -7.04
CA THR A 64 8.11 -13.40 -6.38
C THR A 64 7.15 -12.80 -7.41
N ALA A 65 7.67 -12.20 -8.48
CA ALA A 65 6.87 -11.62 -9.54
C ALA A 65 5.96 -12.68 -10.19
N LEU A 66 6.51 -13.85 -10.54
CA LEU A 66 5.73 -14.95 -11.13
C LEU A 66 4.66 -15.49 -10.17
N ARG A 67 4.97 -15.63 -8.88
CA ARG A 67 3.99 -16.06 -7.86
C ARG A 67 2.85 -15.07 -7.72
N LEU A 68 3.14 -13.76 -7.76
CA LEU A 68 2.13 -12.71 -7.75
C LEU A 68 1.24 -12.77 -9.00
N SER A 69 1.84 -12.87 -10.20
CA SER A 69 1.10 -13.00 -11.45
C SER A 69 0.12 -14.17 -11.42
N ALA A 70 0.59 -15.36 -11.01
CA ALA A 70 -0.26 -16.55 -10.93
C ALA A 70 -1.45 -16.37 -9.96
N GLN A 71 -1.26 -15.68 -8.83
CA GLN A 71 -2.36 -15.39 -7.90
C GLN A 71 -3.36 -14.38 -8.47
N LEU A 72 -2.88 -13.36 -9.18
CA LEU A 72 -3.74 -12.36 -9.83
C LEU A 72 -4.55 -12.98 -10.97
N GLU A 73 -3.92 -13.80 -11.82
CA GLU A 73 -4.57 -14.54 -12.91
C GLU A 73 -5.63 -15.51 -12.39
N ALA A 74 -5.37 -16.21 -11.29
CA ALA A 74 -6.34 -17.10 -10.66
C ALA A 74 -7.55 -16.35 -10.06
N LYS A 75 -7.42 -15.05 -9.76
CA LYS A 75 -8.48 -14.21 -9.19
C LYS A 75 -9.21 -13.36 -10.23
N ALA A 76 -8.58 -13.08 -11.36
CA ALA A 76 -9.26 -12.48 -12.48
C ALA A 76 -10.36 -13.44 -12.96
N PRO A 77 -11.63 -13.04 -13.02
CA PRO A 77 -12.60 -13.79 -13.81
C PRO A 77 -12.05 -13.86 -15.23
N HIS A 78 -12.07 -15.04 -15.84
CA HIS A 78 -11.85 -15.14 -17.28
C HIS A 78 -13.07 -14.51 -17.96
N ASP A 79 -13.07 -13.19 -18.15
CA ASP A 79 -13.65 -12.61 -19.35
C ASP A 79 -13.15 -11.20 -19.66
N SER A 80 -13.11 -10.95 -20.96
CA SER A 80 -12.68 -9.74 -21.66
C SER A 80 -13.68 -8.59 -21.56
#